data_AF-X1HJY6-F1
#
_entry.id   AF-X1HJY6-F1
#
_cell.length_a   1.000
_cell.length_b   1.000
_cell.length_c   1.000
_cell.angle_alpha   90.00
_cell.angle_beta   90.00
_cell.angle_gamma   90.00
#
_symmetry.space_group_name_H-M   'P 1'
#
loop_
_entity.id
_entity.type
_entity.pdbx_description
1 polymer ?
#
loop_
_entity_poly.entity_id
_entity_poly.type
_entity_poly.pdbx_seq_one_letter_code
_entity_poly.pdbx_strand_id
1 'polypeptide(L)'
;SSYLKSPGRFVYVEIRDTGVGMTQNFIGNHLFKPFTTTKEKGLGLALYSAQEIVRLHGGEIEVESRPGQGTMFRIKLPVCSRGLGEVMKRKQLGQYLLDMRVISEEELKEAMQIQATDNRKIGNILIDMGYVRKREVARALEKQKEAERRALELFMRDRL
;
A
#
# COMPACT_ATOMS: atom_id res chain seq x y z
N SER A 1 13.11 31.00 -4.37
CA SER A 1 13.83 29.91 -3.70
C SER A 1 13.50 28.61 -4.41
N SER A 2 14.43 28.13 -5.25
CA SER A 2 14.26 26.98 -6.13
C SER A 2 14.71 25.70 -5.43
N TYR A 3 13.76 24.86 -5.02
CA TYR A 3 14.07 23.50 -4.60
C TYR A 3 14.52 22.71 -5.83
N LEU A 4 15.80 22.31 -5.84
CA LEU A 4 16.36 21.37 -6.78
C LEU A 4 15.59 20.05 -6.66
N LYS A 5 14.77 19.71 -7.66
CA LYS A 5 14.24 18.35 -7.84
C LYS A 5 15.45 17.44 -8.03
N SER A 6 15.84 16.70 -7.00
CA SER A 6 16.68 15.51 -7.19
C SER A 6 16.04 14.64 -8.28
N PRO A 7 16.79 14.03 -9.21
CA PRO A 7 16.21 13.11 -10.18
C PRO A 7 15.44 12.04 -9.41
N GLY A 8 14.11 12.03 -9.54
CA GLY A 8 13.28 11.07 -8.82
C GLY A 8 13.69 9.66 -9.19
N ARG A 9 13.89 8.77 -8.20
CA ARG A 9 13.99 7.34 -8.48
C ARG A 9 12.62 6.87 -8.95
N PHE A 10 12.55 6.12 -10.04
CA PHE A 10 11.31 5.53 -10.55
C PHE A 10 11.39 4.01 -10.45
N VAL A 11 10.25 3.36 -10.22
CA VAL A 11 10.07 1.92 -10.43
C VAL A 11 9.28 1.71 -11.70
N TYR A 12 9.63 0.65 -12.43
CA TYR A 12 8.98 0.29 -13.69
C TYR A 12 8.35 -1.09 -13.55
N VAL A 13 7.10 -1.22 -14.01
CA VAL A 13 6.40 -2.50 -14.15
C VAL A 13 6.08 -2.68 -15.61
N GLU A 14 6.65 -3.71 -16.23
CA GLU A 14 6.39 -4.07 -17.63
C GLU A 14 5.43 -5.25 -17.70
N ILE A 15 4.38 -5.12 -18.51
CA ILE A 15 3.40 -6.17 -18.78
C ILE A 15 3.45 -6.41 -20.29
N ARG A 16 3.80 -7.63 -20.69
CA ARG A 16 3.87 -8.05 -22.09
C ARG A 16 2.84 -9.13 -22.38
N ASP A 17 2.14 -9.00 -23.49
CA ASP A 17 1.33 -10.05 -24.09
C ASP A 17 1.79 -10.32 -25.53
N THR A 18 1.42 -11.50 -26.04
CA THR A 18 1.71 -11.94 -27.42
C THR A 18 0.44 -11.95 -28.27
N GLY A 19 -0.52 -11.09 -27.97
CA GLY A 19 -1.80 -11.01 -28.67
C GLY A 19 -1.69 -10.35 -30.05
N VAL A 20 -2.84 -9.95 -30.59
CA VAL A 20 -2.94 -9.36 -31.94
C VAL A 20 -2.27 -7.98 -32.08
N GLY A 21 -1.91 -7.35 -30.96
CA GLY A 21 -1.38 -5.98 -30.96
C GLY A 21 -2.38 -4.95 -31.49
N MET A 22 -1.89 -3.73 -31.68
CA MET A 22 -2.66 -2.54 -32.01
C MET A 22 -1.89 -1.62 -32.97
N THR A 23 -2.63 -0.86 -33.77
CA THR A 23 -2.06 0.16 -34.67
C THR A 23 -1.66 1.42 -33.90
N GLN A 24 -0.67 2.15 -34.42
CA GLN A 24 -0.24 3.43 -33.83
C GLN A 24 -1.38 4.46 -33.77
N ASN A 25 -2.26 4.46 -34.78
CA ASN A 25 -3.46 5.31 -34.78
C ASN A 25 -4.40 4.98 -33.61
N PHE A 26 -4.63 3.69 -33.35
CA PHE A 26 -5.46 3.28 -32.22
C PHE A 26 -4.82 3.69 -30.87
N ILE A 27 -3.52 3.48 -30.73
CA ILE A 27 -2.76 3.85 -29.52
C ILE A 27 -2.90 5.36 -29.24
N GLY A 28 -2.62 6.21 -30.24
CA GLY A 28 -2.62 7.66 -30.06
C GLY A 28 -4.01 8.28 -29.89
N ASN A 29 -5.03 7.74 -30.56
CA ASN A 29 -6.33 8.40 -30.67
C ASN A 29 -7.46 7.75 -29.89
N HIS A 30 -7.29 6.50 -29.41
CA HIS A 30 -8.40 5.69 -28.92
C HIS A 30 -8.09 4.89 -27.65
N LEU A 31 -6.87 4.35 -27.51
CA LEU A 31 -6.52 3.37 -26.48
C LEU A 31 -6.86 3.82 -25.05
N PHE A 32 -6.57 5.07 -24.72
CA PHE A 32 -6.84 5.64 -23.39
C PHE A 32 -8.12 6.46 -23.33
N LYS A 33 -9.00 6.42 -24.35
CA LYS A 33 -10.28 7.12 -24.27
C LYS A 33 -11.29 6.29 -23.49
N PRO A 34 -12.07 6.91 -22.58
CA PRO A 34 -13.17 6.21 -21.92
C PRO A 34 -14.19 5.73 -22.97
N PHE A 35 -14.89 4.64 -22.66
CA PHE A 35 -15.92 4.05 -23.51
C PHE A 35 -15.43 3.47 -24.84
N THR A 36 -14.11 3.40 -25.05
CA THR A 36 -13.52 2.74 -26.21
C THR A 36 -13.24 1.27 -25.88
N THR A 37 -13.86 0.34 -26.61
CA THR A 37 -13.62 -1.10 -26.46
C THR A 37 -13.75 -1.80 -27.81
N THR A 38 -12.92 -2.82 -28.03
CA THR A 38 -13.05 -3.78 -29.14
C THR A 38 -13.66 -5.11 -28.69
N LYS A 39 -13.96 -5.26 -27.39
CA LYS A 39 -14.55 -6.47 -26.81
C LYS A 39 -16.08 -6.37 -26.83
N GLU A 40 -16.75 -7.49 -27.11
CA GLU A 40 -18.21 -7.60 -27.10
C GLU A 40 -18.84 -7.28 -25.73
N LYS A 41 -18.10 -7.54 -24.64
CA LYS A 41 -18.53 -7.24 -23.27
C LYS A 41 -17.48 -6.37 -22.56
N GLY A 42 -17.92 -5.23 -22.04
CA GLY A 42 -17.13 -4.30 -21.23
C GLY A 42 -17.36 -2.85 -21.62
N LEU A 43 -17.35 -1.94 -20.64
CA LEU A 43 -17.62 -0.51 -20.86
C LEU A 43 -16.42 0.28 -21.43
N GLY A 44 -15.28 -0.35 -21.71
CA GLY A 44 -14.10 0.37 -22.21
C GLY A 44 -13.50 1.38 -21.22
N LEU A 45 -13.67 1.17 -19.91
CA LEU A 45 -13.22 2.12 -18.87
C LEU A 45 -11.91 1.71 -18.20
N ALA A 46 -11.57 0.43 -18.21
CA ALA A 46 -10.49 -0.11 -17.38
C ALA A 46 -9.13 0.57 -17.64
N LEU A 47 -8.74 0.73 -18.91
CA LEU A 47 -7.43 1.28 -19.26
C LEU A 47 -7.36 2.80 -19.04
N TYR A 48 -8.46 3.52 -19.28
CA TYR A 48 -8.59 4.92 -18.90
C TYR A 48 -8.45 5.10 -17.38
N SER A 49 -9.16 4.30 -16.59
CA SER A 49 -9.05 4.32 -15.13
C SER A 49 -7.64 3.99 -14.65
N ALA A 50 -6.97 3.02 -15.27
CA ALA A 50 -5.57 2.69 -14.95
C ALA A 50 -4.64 3.88 -15.21
N GLN A 51 -4.79 4.57 -16.35
CA GLN A 51 -4.02 5.77 -16.66
C GLN A 51 -4.25 6.87 -15.63
N GLU A 52 -5.50 7.13 -15.27
CA GLU A 52 -5.84 8.14 -14.26
C GLU A 52 -5.29 7.80 -12.88
N ILE A 53 -5.40 6.54 -12.45
CA ILE A 53 -4.81 6.08 -11.17
C ILE A 53 -3.30 6.29 -11.19
N VAL A 54 -2.61 5.85 -12.24
CA VAL A 54 -1.15 6.00 -12.35
C VAL A 54 -0.75 7.47 -12.37
N ARG A 55 -1.47 8.33 -13.11
CA ARG A 55 -1.26 9.78 -13.16
C ARG A 55 -1.45 10.44 -11.80
N LEU A 56 -2.50 10.07 -11.06
CA LEU A 56 -2.75 10.55 -9.70
C LEU A 56 -1.65 10.13 -8.71
N HIS A 57 -0.93 9.04 -8.98
CA HIS A 57 0.24 8.62 -8.21
C HIS A 57 1.55 9.27 -8.70
N GLY A 58 1.48 10.26 -9.60
CA GLY A 58 2.65 10.94 -10.17
C GLY A 58 3.44 10.10 -11.16
N GLY A 59 2.82 9.04 -11.69
CA GLY A 59 3.38 8.13 -12.66
C GLY A 59 2.88 8.35 -14.08
N GLU A 60 3.30 7.44 -14.96
CA GLU A 60 2.97 7.42 -16.39
C GLU A 60 2.81 5.99 -16.90
N ILE A 61 1.96 5.78 -17.92
CA ILE A 61 1.85 4.51 -18.66
C ILE A 61 2.36 4.72 -20.08
N GLU A 62 3.41 4.00 -20.44
CA GLU A 62 3.93 3.92 -21.80
C GLU A 62 3.40 2.65 -22.48
N VAL A 63 3.19 2.72 -23.81
CA VAL A 63 2.69 1.61 -24.61
C VAL A 63 3.54 1.43 -25.86
N GLU A 64 3.99 0.20 -26.08
CA GLU A 64 4.59 -0.24 -27.33
C GLU A 64 3.79 -1.42 -27.88
N SER A 65 3.31 -1.31 -29.11
CA SER A 65 2.55 -2.39 -29.74
C SER A 65 2.62 -2.30 -31.26
N ARG A 66 2.58 -3.46 -31.92
CA ARG A 66 2.48 -3.58 -33.38
C ARG A 66 1.50 -4.70 -33.73
N PRO A 67 0.71 -4.56 -34.81
CA PRO A 67 -0.17 -5.65 -35.27
C PRO A 67 0.60 -6.95 -35.46
N GLY A 68 0.09 -8.03 -34.86
CA GLY A 68 0.68 -9.38 -34.90
C GLY A 68 1.89 -9.60 -33.99
N GLN A 69 2.33 -8.61 -33.21
CA GLN A 69 3.53 -8.73 -32.35
C GLN A 69 3.22 -8.57 -30.85
N GLY A 70 1.95 -8.54 -30.47
CA GLY A 70 1.54 -8.30 -29.09
C GLY A 70 1.66 -6.84 -28.64
N THR A 71 1.59 -6.64 -27.32
CA THR A 71 1.66 -5.33 -26.66
C THR A 71 2.55 -5.39 -25.43
N MET A 72 3.26 -4.28 -25.18
CA MET A 72 3.96 -4.01 -23.93
C MET A 72 3.41 -2.72 -23.32
N PHE A 73 2.94 -2.82 -22.09
CA PHE A 73 2.63 -1.67 -21.23
C PHE A 73 3.76 -1.51 -20.20
N ARG A 74 4.30 -0.31 -20.05
CA ARG A 74 5.26 0.03 -19.00
C ARG A 74 4.67 1.09 -18.08
N ILE A 75 4.44 0.72 -16.82
CA ILE A 75 3.97 1.62 -15.77
C ILE A 75 5.19 2.17 -15.04
N LYS A 76 5.35 3.49 -15.06
CA LYS A 76 6.41 4.22 -14.37
C LYS A 76 5.83 4.91 -13.15
N LEU A 77 6.35 4.63 -11.96
CA LEU A 77 5.89 5.25 -10.71
C LEU A 77 7.06 5.84 -9.93
N PRO A 78 6.89 7.02 -9.29
CA PRO A 78 7.92 7.59 -8.44
C PRO A 78 8.11 6.73 -7.19
N VAL A 79 9.38 6.50 -6.83
CA VAL A 79 9.75 5.85 -5.57
C VAL A 79 9.68 6.89 -4.46
N CYS A 80 8.78 6.71 -3.50
CA CYS A 80 8.79 7.51 -2.27
C CYS A 80 10.08 7.23 -1.49
N SER A 81 10.85 8.28 -1.18
CA SER A 81 12.10 8.20 -0.40
C SER A 81 11.90 7.73 1.04
N ARG A 82 10.66 7.78 1.55
CA ARG A 82 10.22 7.10 2.77
C ARG A 82 9.20 6.04 2.39
N GLY A 83 9.55 4.78 2.60
CA GLY A 83 8.55 3.71 2.54
C GLY A 83 7.50 3.97 3.60
N LEU A 84 6.21 3.82 3.26
CA LEU A 84 5.13 3.75 4.24
C LEU A 84 5.49 2.79 5.39
N GLY A 85 6.23 1.71 5.11
CA GLY A 85 6.70 0.76 6.12
C GLY A 85 7.69 1.33 7.17
N GLU A 86 8.49 2.36 6.85
CA GLU A 86 9.39 2.99 7.81
C GLU A 86 8.67 4.07 8.64
N VAL A 87 7.80 4.86 8.01
CA VAL A 87 6.99 5.89 8.69
C VAL A 87 5.89 5.24 9.55
N MET A 88 5.35 4.12 9.09
CA MET A 88 4.30 3.35 9.77
C MET A 88 4.84 2.07 10.38
N LYS A 89 6.04 2.06 11.01
CA LYS A 89 6.40 0.95 11.91
C LYS A 89 5.35 0.86 13.01
N ARG A 90 4.33 0.03 12.78
CA ARG A 90 3.21 -0.17 13.69
C ARG A 90 3.76 -0.82 14.94
N LYS A 91 3.68 -0.09 16.07
CA LYS A 91 3.89 -0.70 17.38
C LYS A 91 2.86 -1.81 17.55
N GLN A 92 3.31 -2.99 17.96
CA GLN A 92 2.42 -4.09 18.30
C GLN A 92 1.67 -3.78 19.59
N LEU A 93 0.56 -4.49 19.85
CA LEU A 93 -0.25 -4.32 21.06
C LEU A 93 0.58 -4.40 22.34
N GLY A 94 1.51 -5.36 22.42
CA GLY A 94 2.42 -5.52 23.57
C GLY A 94 3.24 -4.27 23.87
N GLN A 95 3.74 -3.57 22.84
CA GLN A 95 4.50 -2.33 23.03
C GLN A 95 3.64 -1.20 23.61
N TYR A 96 2.36 -1.10 23.22
CA TYR A 96 1.46 -0.13 23.83
C TYR A 96 1.18 -0.45 25.30
N LEU A 97 1.06 -1.74 25.65
CA LEU A 97 0.86 -2.17 27.03
C LEU A 97 2.10 -1.87 27.90
N LEU A 98 3.31 -2.04 27.36
CA LEU A 98 4.57 -1.61 27.99
C LEU A 98 4.63 -0.09 28.16
N ASP A 99 4.37 0.67 27.10
CA ASP A 99 4.42 2.15 27.13
C ASP A 99 3.40 2.72 28.14
N MET A 100 2.25 2.04 28.29
CA MET A 100 1.23 2.37 29.28
C MET A 100 1.55 1.87 30.70
N ARG A 101 2.65 1.13 30.88
CA ARG A 101 3.07 0.49 32.14
C ARG A 101 2.00 -0.43 32.73
N VAL A 102 1.24 -1.10 31.86
CA VAL A 102 0.25 -2.10 32.25
C VAL A 102 0.92 -3.46 32.46
N ILE A 103 1.95 -3.75 31.67
CA ILE A 103 2.77 -4.96 31.77
C ILE A 103 4.26 -4.62 31.82
N SER A 104 5.07 -5.56 32.28
CA SER A 104 6.54 -5.53 32.17
C SER A 104 7.05 -6.24 30.91
N GLU A 105 8.35 -6.06 30.61
CA GLU A 105 9.00 -6.74 29.49
C GLU A 105 9.04 -8.26 29.68
N GLU A 106 9.19 -8.71 30.93
CA GLU A 106 9.17 -10.12 31.32
C GLU A 106 7.80 -10.75 31.05
N GLU A 107 6.72 -10.10 31.50
CA GLU A 107 5.35 -10.56 31.28
C GLU A 107 5.00 -10.65 29.79
N LEU A 108 5.45 -9.68 28.99
CA LEU A 108 5.28 -9.72 27.55
C LEU A 108 6.07 -10.88 26.92
N LYS A 109 7.31 -11.11 27.36
CA LYS A 109 8.17 -12.18 26.85
C LYS A 109 7.57 -13.56 27.13
N GLU A 110 7.03 -13.78 28.32
CA GLU A 110 6.33 -15.03 28.66
C GLU A 110 5.10 -15.25 27.78
N ALA A 111 4.26 -14.23 27.62
CA ALA A 111 3.08 -14.32 26.76
C ALA A 111 3.45 -14.58 25.28
N MET A 112 4.58 -14.05 24.80
CA MET A 112 5.08 -14.31 23.45
C MET A 112 5.56 -15.76 23.26
N GLN A 113 6.17 -16.37 24.28
CA GLN A 113 6.56 -17.78 24.23
C GLN A 113 5.33 -18.69 24.09
N ILE A 114 4.25 -18.37 24.81
CA ILE A 114 2.97 -19.09 24.68
C ILE A 114 2.37 -18.86 23.29
N GLN A 115 2.32 -17.61 22.83
CA GLN A 115 1.77 -17.26 21.52
C GLN A 115 2.43 -18.03 20.37
N ALA A 116 3.75 -18.28 20.45
CA ALA A 116 4.50 -19.01 19.43
C ALA A 116 4.02 -20.47 19.25
N THR A 117 3.40 -21.05 20.27
CA THR A 117 2.92 -22.46 20.26
C THR A 117 1.41 -22.59 20.11
N ASP A 118 0.66 -21.53 20.42
CA ASP A 118 -0.80 -21.57 20.60
C ASP A 118 -1.56 -20.72 19.54
N ASN A 119 -0.86 -19.87 18.78
CA ASN A 119 -1.42 -18.98 17.73
C ASN A 119 -2.58 -18.06 18.19
N ARG A 120 -2.89 -17.99 19.49
CA ARG A 120 -3.85 -17.07 20.09
C ARG A 120 -3.34 -15.62 20.02
N LYS A 121 -4.26 -14.67 20.13
CA LYS A 121 -3.90 -13.25 20.20
C LYS A 121 -3.19 -12.96 21.52
N ILE A 122 -2.06 -12.24 21.47
CA ILE A 122 -1.26 -11.87 22.65
C ILE A 122 -2.10 -11.21 23.76
N GLY A 123 -3.06 -10.37 23.39
CA GLY A 123 -3.95 -9.72 24.36
C GLY A 123 -4.84 -10.69 25.13
N ASN A 124 -5.26 -11.81 24.54
CA ASN A 124 -6.03 -12.82 25.24
C ASN A 124 -5.14 -13.64 26.17
N ILE A 125 -3.93 -13.99 25.73
CA ILE A 125 -2.95 -14.69 26.55
C ILE A 125 -2.61 -13.87 27.80
N LEU A 126 -2.33 -12.57 27.63
CA LEU A 126 -2.06 -11.66 28.75
C LEU A 126 -3.25 -11.53 29.73
N ILE A 127 -4.49 -11.62 29.23
CA ILE A 127 -5.69 -11.62 30.09
C ILE A 127 -5.79 -12.93 30.87
N ASP A 128 -5.60 -14.06 30.20
CA ASP A 128 -5.70 -15.39 30.81
C ASP A 128 -4.59 -15.62 31.86
N MET A 129 -3.41 -15.05 31.63
CA MET A 129 -2.30 -15.04 32.60
C MET A 129 -2.53 -14.08 33.77
N GLY A 130 -3.56 -13.23 33.72
CA GLY A 130 -3.88 -12.26 34.76
C GLY A 130 -3.04 -10.99 34.76
N TYR A 131 -2.11 -10.83 33.79
CA TYR A 131 -1.25 -9.65 33.67
C TYR A 131 -2.00 -8.40 33.23
N VAL A 132 -3.08 -8.55 32.44
CA VAL A 132 -3.88 -7.41 31.99
C VAL A 132 -5.37 -7.66 32.10
N ARG A 133 -6.14 -6.58 32.28
CA ARG A 133 -7.60 -6.60 32.20
C ARG A 133 -8.04 -6.26 30.78
N LYS A 134 -9.21 -6.79 30.37
CA LYS A 134 -9.83 -6.51 29.06
C LYS A 134 -9.93 -5.01 28.73
N ARG A 135 -10.18 -4.16 29.74
CA ARG A 135 -10.25 -2.71 29.60
C ARG A 135 -8.91 -2.05 29.24
N GLU A 136 -7.80 -2.61 29.71
CA GLU A 136 -6.46 -2.09 29.42
C GLU A 136 -6.04 -2.46 27.99
N VAL A 137 -6.35 -3.69 27.58
CA VAL A 137 -6.20 -4.13 26.19
C VAL A 137 -7.02 -3.25 25.24
N ALA A 138 -8.28 -2.94 25.60
CA ALA A 138 -9.13 -2.06 24.80
C ALA A 138 -8.53 -0.66 24.64
N ARG A 139 -8.02 -0.05 25.74
CA ARG A 139 -7.34 1.26 25.71
C ARG A 139 -6.07 1.24 24.87
N ALA A 140 -5.28 0.16 24.93
CA ALA A 140 -4.08 0.02 24.12
C ALA A 140 -4.41 -0.09 22.62
N LEU A 141 -5.46 -0.84 22.26
CA LEU A 141 -5.95 -0.93 20.88
C LEU A 141 -6.48 0.42 20.35
N GLU A 142 -7.14 1.21 21.20
CA GLU A 142 -7.60 2.55 20.85
C GLU A 142 -6.41 3.48 20.55
N LYS A 143 -5.41 3.52 21.42
CA LYS A 143 -4.15 4.27 21.18
C LYS A 143 -3.41 3.83 19.92
N GLN A 144 -3.43 2.53 19.62
CA GLN A 144 -2.85 2.00 18.37
C GLN A 144 -3.57 2.57 17.14
N LYS A 145 -4.91 2.51 17.12
CA LYS A 145 -5.71 3.07 16.02
C LYS A 145 -5.52 4.58 15.85
N GLU A 146 -5.45 5.33 16.95
CA GLU A 146 -5.18 6.76 16.92
C GLU A 146 -3.82 7.09 16.31
N ALA A 147 -2.78 6.34 16.69
CA ALA A 147 -1.43 6.53 16.15
C ALA A 147 -1.37 6.21 14.66
N GLU A 148 -2.02 5.13 14.23
CA GLU A 148 -2.14 4.78 12.80
C GLU A 148 -2.86 5.87 12.01
N ARG A 149 -3.96 6.41 12.55
CA ARG A 149 -4.71 7.50 11.91
C ARG A 149 -3.85 8.75 11.76
N ARG A 150 -3.16 9.18 12.83
CA ARG A 150 -2.26 10.34 12.81
C ARG A 150 -1.10 10.16 11.82
N ALA A 151 -0.50 8.97 11.78
CA ALA A 151 0.57 8.66 10.84
C ALA A 151 0.09 8.74 9.39
N LEU A 152 -1.12 8.25 9.12
CA LEU A 152 -1.74 8.35 7.80
C LEU A 152 -2.06 9.81 7.42
N GLU A 153 -2.62 10.60 8.34
CA GLU A 153 -2.89 12.02 8.13
C GLU A 153 -1.61 12.80 7.81
N LEU A 154 -0.54 12.62 8.59
CA LEU A 154 0.76 13.27 8.36
C LEU A 154 1.35 12.87 7.01
N PHE A 155 1.30 11.59 6.67
CA PHE A 155 1.79 11.09 5.39
C PHE A 155 1.03 11.68 4.20
N MET A 156 -0.29 11.85 4.32
CA MET A 156 -1.10 12.47 3.26
C MET A 156 -0.82 13.97 3.12
N ARG A 157 -0.54 14.67 4.23
CA ARG A 157 -0.20 16.10 4.23
C ARG A 157 1.12 16.40 3.51
N ASP A 158 2.13 15.56 3.68
CA ASP A 158 3.44 15.73 3.02
C ASP A 158 3.39 15.51 1.48
N ARG A 159 2.23 15.13 0.92
CA ARG A 159 2.02 14.86 -0.51
C ARG A 159 1.05 15.80 -1.22
N LEU A 160 0.50 16.82 -0.54
CA LEU A 160 -0.32 17.90 -1.13
C LEU A 160 0.50 19.19 -1.21
#